data_AF-F9GDZ6-F1
#
_entry.id   AF-F9GDZ6-F1
#
_cell.length_a   1.000
_cell.length_b   1.000
_cell.length_c   1.000
_cell.angle_alpha   90.00
_cell.angle_beta   90.00
_cell.angle_gamma   90.00
#
_symmetry.space_group_name_H-M   'P 1'
#
loop_
_entity.id
_entity.type
_entity.pdbx_description
1 polymer ?
#
loop_
_entity_poly.entity_id
_entity_poly.type
_entity_poly.pdbx_seq_one_letter_code
_entity_poly.pdbx_strand_id
1 'polypeptide(L)'
;MSTDSIGMENLIKFLENSLSDPNQGVASNAEPMSLLGMVSTLVPVLATSIIYIIIFLVLRTSNRRFYAPRTCTGTLREYERSPVLPNGFFCWIGAFWKVPDAYALRRQSLDSYLFIRFLRVCCAICFVTLCVTWPVLLPLNATGGNGKKQLEILSYSNINIEDSAKRNRLYAHCFVAWVVYTFVMYAIIREFFFYVNLRQAFLLTPQYAKRISSRTVLFTSVPKECLDEDCIRSLFNGSAKKIWITGDTKQLDRTIQERDNVVMKLEKAEIEWIRLCNKERIKYETKTGNEAERATTSTSDPESGNLVTGRSREDKRPTHREGPLGLIGEKVDTIQWGRKKLEDLIPEAQNAQNNWLTDDYEKHTAFFIEFSTQYDAQVAFQAATHHRALQMSPRFISIKPNEVIWKSLNYSWWQVAIRRYVIYTAIAGLVVFWALPVTIVGIIAQVNTIKSLPGLTWIQNIPQ
;
A
#
# COMPACT_ATOMS: atom_id res chain seq x y z
N MET A 1 -33.19 6.24 -31.43
CA MET A 1 -32.19 7.23 -30.98
C MET A 1 -32.82 8.32 -30.10
N SER A 2 -33.85 7.99 -29.29
CA SER A 2 -34.56 8.99 -28.44
C SER A 2 -34.91 8.48 -27.03
N THR A 3 -34.47 7.29 -26.63
CA THR A 3 -34.80 6.69 -25.32
C THR A 3 -33.82 7.10 -24.22
N ASP A 4 -32.56 7.41 -24.57
CA ASP A 4 -31.54 7.77 -23.58
C ASP A 4 -31.65 9.23 -23.10
N SER A 5 -32.18 10.16 -23.92
CA SER A 5 -32.34 11.56 -23.50
C SER A 5 -33.49 11.74 -22.50
N ILE A 6 -34.56 10.94 -22.64
CA ILE A 6 -35.73 10.98 -21.74
C ILE A 6 -35.36 10.49 -20.34
N GLY A 7 -34.50 9.46 -20.23
CA GLY A 7 -34.00 8.97 -18.94
C GLY A 7 -33.12 10.00 -18.22
N MET A 8 -32.28 10.71 -18.97
CA MET A 8 -31.35 11.71 -18.42
C MET A 8 -32.06 13.01 -18.02
N GLU A 9 -33.04 13.48 -18.80
CA GLU A 9 -33.88 14.63 -18.43
C GLU A 9 -34.76 14.36 -17.22
N ASN A 10 -35.31 13.14 -17.09
CA ASN A 10 -36.08 12.74 -15.91
C ASN A 10 -35.19 12.64 -14.67
N LEU A 11 -33.93 12.17 -14.82
CA LEU A 11 -32.95 12.17 -13.75
C LEU A 11 -32.58 13.60 -13.32
N ILE A 12 -32.39 14.51 -14.27
CA ILE A 12 -32.06 15.92 -14.00
C ILE A 12 -33.22 16.61 -13.28
N LYS A 13 -34.47 16.46 -13.73
CA LYS A 13 -35.66 17.00 -13.03
C LYS A 13 -35.85 16.40 -11.64
N PHE A 14 -35.57 15.12 -11.46
CA PHE A 14 -35.61 14.47 -10.16
C PHE A 14 -34.55 15.03 -9.21
N LEU A 15 -33.32 15.24 -9.69
CA LEU A 15 -32.25 15.87 -8.91
C LEU A 15 -32.58 17.32 -8.57
N GLU A 16 -33.15 18.08 -9.50
CA GLU A 16 -33.56 19.48 -9.29
C GLU A 16 -34.65 19.59 -8.22
N ASN A 17 -35.66 18.72 -8.24
CA ASN A 17 -36.70 18.67 -7.20
C ASN A 17 -36.18 18.14 -5.84
N SER A 18 -35.19 17.24 -5.84
CA SER A 18 -34.63 16.68 -4.60
C SER A 18 -33.57 17.59 -3.95
N LEU A 19 -32.92 18.46 -4.73
CA LEU A 19 -31.90 19.40 -4.27
C LEU A 19 -32.47 20.78 -3.92
N SER A 20 -33.63 21.16 -4.48
CA SER A 20 -34.27 22.46 -4.27
C SER A 20 -35.08 22.57 -2.97
N ASP A 21 -35.27 21.48 -2.23
CA ASP A 21 -35.97 21.49 -0.96
C ASP A 21 -35.04 22.07 0.14
N PRO A 22 -35.27 23.30 0.65
CA PRO A 22 -34.34 23.99 1.57
C PRO A 22 -34.30 23.38 2.98
N ASN A 23 -35.06 22.30 3.20
CA ASN A 23 -35.28 21.66 4.49
C ASN A 23 -34.52 20.32 4.64
N GLN A 24 -33.30 20.21 4.10
CA GLN A 24 -32.37 19.11 4.43
C GLN A 24 -31.83 19.15 5.88
N GLY A 25 -32.55 19.80 6.79
CA GLY A 25 -32.38 19.68 8.24
C GLY A 25 -33.45 18.83 8.93
N VAL A 26 -34.49 18.38 8.21
CA VAL A 26 -35.56 17.57 8.82
C VAL A 26 -35.34 16.11 8.50
N ALA A 27 -34.91 15.35 9.51
CA ALA A 27 -35.02 13.90 9.55
C ALA A 27 -36.51 13.49 9.54
N SER A 28 -37.22 13.73 8.45
CA SER A 28 -38.63 13.37 8.33
C SER A 28 -38.73 11.93 7.82
N ASN A 29 -39.21 11.05 8.70
CA ASN A 29 -39.83 9.77 8.36
C ASN A 29 -38.94 8.79 7.59
N ALA A 30 -37.70 8.60 8.03
CA ALA A 30 -37.04 7.32 7.79
C ALA A 30 -37.82 6.25 8.57
N GLU A 31 -38.24 5.17 7.91
CA GLU A 31 -38.71 3.99 8.64
C GLU A 31 -37.63 3.57 9.65
N PRO A 32 -38.01 3.09 10.85
CA PRO A 32 -37.04 2.76 11.88
C PRO A 32 -36.00 1.78 11.33
N MET A 33 -34.72 2.01 11.66
CA MET A 33 -33.64 1.11 11.25
C MET A 33 -34.01 -0.33 11.64
N SER A 34 -34.37 -1.13 10.63
CA SER A 34 -34.98 -2.41 10.87
C SER A 34 -33.93 -3.45 11.19
N LEU A 35 -34.13 -4.17 12.30
CA LEU A 35 -33.27 -5.29 12.70
C LEU A 35 -33.20 -6.33 11.57
N LEU A 36 -34.29 -6.49 10.82
CA LEU A 36 -34.37 -7.37 9.65
C LEU A 36 -33.50 -6.87 8.49
N GLY A 37 -33.43 -5.56 8.23
CA GLY A 37 -32.52 -4.96 7.24
C GLY A 37 -31.05 -5.12 7.64
N MET A 38 -30.72 -4.99 8.92
CA MET A 38 -29.37 -5.28 9.43
C MET A 38 -29.00 -6.76 9.25
N VAL A 39 -29.91 -7.69 9.56
CA VAL A 39 -29.66 -9.13 9.39
C VAL A 39 -29.53 -9.49 7.89
N SER A 40 -30.40 -8.94 7.05
CA SER A 40 -30.39 -9.16 5.59
C SER A 40 -29.09 -8.70 4.92
N THR A 41 -28.44 -7.66 5.45
CA THR A 41 -27.13 -7.20 4.96
C THR A 41 -25.96 -7.94 5.61
N LEU A 42 -26.08 -8.29 6.89
CA LEU A 42 -25.02 -9.00 7.63
C LEU A 42 -24.81 -10.43 7.11
N VAL A 43 -25.89 -11.15 6.80
CA VAL A 43 -25.81 -12.58 6.40
C VAL A 43 -24.99 -12.78 5.11
N PRO A 44 -25.24 -12.06 4.00
CA PRO A 44 -24.42 -12.18 2.79
C PRO A 44 -22.96 -11.75 3.00
N VAL A 45 -22.72 -10.69 3.79
CA VAL A 45 -21.36 -10.21 4.10
C VAL A 45 -20.60 -11.24 4.94
N LEU A 46 -21.27 -11.86 5.91
CA LEU A 46 -20.69 -12.89 6.75
C LEU A 46 -20.42 -14.15 5.93
N ALA A 47 -21.35 -14.56 5.05
CA ALA A 47 -21.17 -15.70 4.15
C ALA A 47 -19.97 -15.50 3.20
N THR A 48 -19.87 -14.34 2.55
CA THR A 48 -18.74 -14.01 1.68
C THR A 48 -17.41 -13.93 2.44
N SER A 49 -17.41 -13.35 3.65
CA SER A 49 -16.24 -13.34 4.53
C SER A 49 -15.77 -14.75 4.91
N ILE A 50 -16.70 -15.66 5.25
CA ILE A 50 -16.38 -17.06 5.54
C ILE A 50 -15.72 -17.73 4.33
N ILE A 51 -16.25 -17.52 3.12
CA ILE A 51 -15.67 -18.07 1.89
C ILE A 51 -14.23 -17.58 1.72
N TYR A 52 -13.97 -16.28 1.89
CA TYR A 52 -12.61 -15.75 1.80
C TYR A 52 -11.67 -16.29 2.88
N ILE A 53 -12.16 -16.48 4.11
CA ILE A 53 -11.39 -17.09 5.19
C ILE A 53 -11.03 -18.54 4.84
N ILE A 54 -11.96 -19.32 4.29
CA ILE A 54 -11.69 -20.70 3.85
C ILE A 54 -10.61 -20.73 2.76
N ILE A 55 -10.74 -19.86 1.74
CA ILE A 55 -9.74 -19.74 0.67
C ILE A 55 -8.37 -19.39 1.25
N PHE A 56 -8.31 -18.42 2.16
CA PHE A 56 -7.07 -18.04 2.84
C PHE A 56 -6.47 -19.21 3.62
N LEU A 57 -7.27 -19.95 4.39
CA LEU A 57 -6.81 -21.09 5.18
C LEU A 57 -6.20 -22.20 4.30
N VAL A 58 -6.80 -22.48 3.14
CA VAL A 58 -6.27 -23.46 2.16
C VAL A 58 -5.00 -22.96 1.48
N LEU A 59 -4.99 -21.73 0.99
CA LEU A 59 -3.83 -21.17 0.30
C LEU A 59 -2.64 -21.00 1.23
N ARG A 60 -2.87 -20.70 2.52
CA ARG A 60 -1.82 -20.56 3.53
C ARG A 60 -1.05 -21.85 3.79
N THR A 61 -1.74 -23.00 3.84
CA THR A 61 -1.09 -24.31 4.08
C THR A 61 -0.43 -24.85 2.81
N SER A 62 -1.05 -24.63 1.64
CA SER A 62 -0.53 -25.11 0.36
C SER A 62 0.68 -24.30 -0.14
N ASN A 63 0.61 -22.97 -0.08
CA ASN A 63 1.59 -22.07 -0.72
C ASN A 63 2.52 -21.37 0.28
N ARG A 64 3.38 -22.14 0.96
CA ARG A 64 4.29 -21.63 2.01
C ARG A 64 5.24 -20.52 1.50
N ARG A 65 5.65 -20.56 0.23
CA ARG A 65 6.56 -19.55 -0.36
C ARG A 65 5.95 -18.14 -0.38
N PHE A 66 4.63 -18.01 -0.57
CA PHE A 66 3.94 -16.73 -0.62
C PHE A 66 3.52 -16.23 0.77
N TYR A 67 3.01 -17.12 1.63
CA TYR A 67 2.49 -16.75 2.95
C TYR A 67 3.54 -16.73 4.06
N ALA A 68 4.69 -17.39 3.89
CA ALA A 68 5.78 -17.40 4.86
C ALA A 68 7.17 -17.26 4.18
N PRO A 69 7.41 -16.21 3.38
CA PRO A 69 8.65 -16.05 2.63
C PRO A 69 9.86 -15.98 3.57
N ARG A 70 9.77 -15.18 4.65
CA ARG A 70 10.86 -14.97 5.63
C ARG A 70 11.26 -16.21 6.44
N THR A 71 10.47 -17.27 6.37
CA THR A 71 10.74 -18.55 7.05
C THR A 71 11.38 -19.57 6.10
N CYS A 72 11.17 -19.44 4.78
CA CYS A 72 11.55 -20.45 3.79
C CYS A 72 12.66 -20.03 2.84
N THR A 73 12.90 -18.73 2.66
CA THR A 73 13.92 -18.27 1.74
C THR A 73 15.31 -18.56 2.29
N GLY A 74 16.08 -19.38 1.56
CA GLY A 74 17.46 -19.72 1.91
C GLY A 74 18.43 -18.54 1.86
N THR A 75 18.01 -17.40 1.31
CA THR A 75 18.80 -16.16 1.22
C THR A 75 18.94 -15.43 2.56
N LEU A 76 18.05 -15.69 3.53
CA LEU A 76 18.12 -15.12 4.87
C LEU A 76 18.96 -16.01 5.79
N ARG A 77 19.84 -15.37 6.57
CA ARG A 77 20.66 -16.04 7.59
C ARG A 77 19.76 -16.62 8.69
N GLU A 78 20.17 -17.72 9.32
CA GLU A 78 19.33 -18.46 10.28
C GLU A 78 18.80 -17.57 11.41
N TYR A 79 19.60 -16.64 11.92
CA TYR A 79 19.20 -15.71 12.97
C TYR A 79 18.20 -14.62 12.51
N GLU A 80 18.03 -14.41 11.20
CA GLU A 80 17.10 -13.44 10.60
C GLU A 80 15.74 -14.08 10.26
N ARG A 81 15.66 -15.41 10.26
CA ARG A 81 14.46 -16.17 9.92
C ARG A 81 13.43 -16.12 11.03
N SER A 82 12.17 -15.85 10.67
CA SER A 82 11.04 -15.97 11.61
C SER A 82 10.84 -17.43 12.02
N PRO A 83 10.42 -17.72 13.27
CA PRO A 83 10.12 -19.07 13.70
C PRO A 83 9.10 -19.72 12.78
N VAL A 84 9.23 -21.02 12.59
CA VAL A 84 8.28 -21.80 11.80
C VAL A 84 6.92 -21.79 12.49
N LEU A 85 5.88 -21.43 11.75
CA LEU A 85 4.51 -21.53 12.25
C LEU A 85 4.06 -23.00 12.16
N PRO A 86 3.23 -23.48 13.10
CA PRO A 86 2.68 -24.83 13.04
C PRO A 86 1.76 -24.99 11.82
N ASN A 87 1.76 -26.18 11.22
CA ASN A 87 1.02 -26.53 9.99
C ASN A 87 -0.51 -26.70 10.18
N GLY A 88 -1.08 -26.18 11.27
CA GLY A 88 -2.52 -26.24 11.53
C GLY A 88 -3.30 -25.06 10.96
N PHE A 89 -4.57 -25.28 10.61
CA PHE A 89 -5.47 -24.24 10.10
C PHE A 89 -5.64 -23.07 11.08
N PHE A 90 -5.75 -23.33 12.39
CA PHE A 90 -5.94 -22.29 13.42
C PHE A 90 -4.81 -22.21 14.47
N CYS A 91 -3.87 -23.17 14.49
CA CYS A 91 -2.78 -23.22 15.47
C CYS A 91 -1.85 -22.00 15.45
N TRP A 92 -1.87 -21.24 14.34
CA TRP A 92 -1.11 -20.01 14.19
C TRP A 92 -1.54 -18.91 15.13
N ILE A 93 -2.83 -18.81 15.45
CA ILE A 93 -3.37 -17.75 16.31
C ILE A 93 -2.74 -17.87 17.71
N GLY A 94 -2.73 -19.08 18.28
CA GLY A 94 -2.08 -19.35 19.55
C GLY A 94 -0.56 -19.15 19.50
N ALA A 95 0.08 -19.46 18.37
CA ALA A 95 1.50 -19.17 18.19
C ALA A 95 1.79 -17.66 18.22
N PHE A 96 0.98 -16.83 17.55
CA PHE A 96 1.15 -15.37 17.57
C PHE A 96 0.85 -14.74 18.93
N TRP A 97 -0.15 -15.22 19.67
CA TRP A 97 -0.41 -14.75 21.03
C TRP A 97 0.73 -15.04 22.00
N LYS A 98 1.53 -16.08 21.76
CA LYS A 98 2.72 -16.39 22.56
C LYS A 98 3.95 -15.55 22.20
N VAL A 99 3.95 -14.89 21.03
CA VAL A 99 5.11 -14.07 20.62
C VAL A 99 5.11 -12.77 21.43
N PRO A 100 6.18 -12.47 22.18
CA PRO A 100 6.25 -11.25 22.96
C PRO A 100 6.43 -10.04 22.03
N ASP A 101 5.85 -8.90 22.39
CA ASP A 101 5.92 -7.71 21.52
C ASP A 101 7.35 -7.21 21.29
N ALA A 102 8.23 -7.40 22.28
CA ALA A 102 9.65 -7.08 22.16
C ALA A 102 10.35 -7.85 21.01
N TYR A 103 9.82 -9.02 20.63
CA TYR A 103 10.30 -9.78 19.50
C TYR A 103 10.11 -9.02 18.17
N ALA A 104 8.97 -8.34 18.01
CA ALA A 104 8.69 -7.53 16.83
C ALA A 104 9.66 -6.34 16.71
N LEU A 105 9.98 -5.70 17.84
CA LEU A 105 10.92 -4.57 17.90
C LEU A 105 12.32 -4.96 17.44
N ARG A 106 12.82 -6.14 17.85
CA ARG A 106 14.19 -6.59 17.55
C ARG A 106 14.39 -7.03 16.10
N ARG A 107 13.37 -7.64 15.48
CA ARG A 107 13.53 -8.33 14.17
C ARG A 107 12.91 -7.63 12.97
N GLN A 108 11.98 -6.71 13.18
CA GLN A 108 11.26 -6.06 12.09
C GLN A 108 11.61 -4.58 12.00
N SER A 109 10.94 -3.74 12.77
CA SER A 109 11.22 -2.31 12.86
C SER A 109 10.50 -1.72 14.08
N LEU A 110 10.97 -0.55 14.52
CA LEU A 110 10.27 0.24 15.53
C LEU A 110 8.84 0.60 15.07
N ASP A 111 8.67 0.93 13.79
CA ASP A 111 7.37 1.31 13.23
C ASP A 111 6.36 0.14 13.26
N SER A 112 6.78 -1.08 12.89
CA SER A 112 5.90 -2.26 12.98
C SER A 112 5.47 -2.57 14.42
N TYR A 113 6.39 -2.41 15.39
CA TYR A 113 6.04 -2.54 16.81
C TYR A 113 5.00 -1.49 17.23
N LEU A 114 5.21 -0.24 16.86
CA LEU A 114 4.29 0.86 17.19
C LEU A 114 2.93 0.70 16.52
N PHE A 115 2.88 0.19 15.28
CA PHE A 115 1.63 -0.09 14.58
C PHE A 115 0.81 -1.18 15.28
N ILE A 116 1.44 -2.28 15.69
CA ILE A 116 0.76 -3.34 16.47
C ILE A 116 0.25 -2.76 17.80
N ARG A 117 1.05 -1.94 18.46
CA ARG A 117 0.68 -1.30 19.71
C ARG A 117 -0.49 -0.32 19.52
N PHE A 118 -0.47 0.49 18.47
CA PHE A 118 -1.57 1.38 18.08
C PHE A 118 -2.88 0.61 17.92
N LEU A 119 -2.87 -0.49 17.17
CA LEU A 119 -4.07 -1.33 16.99
C LEU A 119 -4.59 -1.89 18.32
N ARG A 120 -3.71 -2.35 19.21
CA ARG A 120 -4.12 -2.85 20.54
C ARG A 120 -4.69 -1.76 21.43
N VAL A 121 -4.11 -0.56 21.40
CA VAL A 121 -4.62 0.59 22.14
C VAL A 121 -6.00 1.00 21.61
N CYS A 122 -6.19 1.04 20.29
CA CYS A 122 -7.51 1.28 19.70
C CYS A 122 -8.53 0.22 20.15
N CYS A 123 -8.18 -1.07 20.12
CA CYS A 123 -9.04 -2.13 20.63
C CYS A 123 -9.37 -1.97 22.12
N ALA A 124 -8.38 -1.61 22.95
CA ALA A 124 -8.57 -1.39 24.38
C ALA A 124 -9.46 -0.16 24.65
N ILE A 125 -9.28 0.94 23.92
CA ILE A 125 -10.12 2.13 24.02
C ILE A 125 -11.56 1.80 23.63
N CYS A 126 -11.78 1.10 22.52
CA CYS A 126 -13.10 0.64 22.11
C CYS A 126 -13.72 -0.26 23.18
N PHE A 127 -12.99 -1.27 23.67
CA PHE A 127 -13.49 -2.20 24.68
C PHE A 127 -13.92 -1.49 25.98
N VAL A 128 -13.07 -0.61 26.53
CA VAL A 128 -13.41 0.15 27.74
C VAL A 128 -14.59 1.08 27.49
N THR A 129 -14.64 1.74 26.34
CA THR A 129 -15.77 2.60 25.96
C THR A 129 -17.07 1.81 25.88
N LEU A 130 -17.04 0.59 25.31
CA LEU A 130 -18.21 -0.30 25.28
C LEU A 130 -18.65 -0.70 26.70
N CYS A 131 -17.71 -1.09 27.57
CA CYS A 131 -18.01 -1.44 28.96
C CYS A 131 -18.60 -0.30 29.78
N VAL A 132 -18.24 0.96 29.49
CA VAL A 132 -18.80 2.14 30.19
C VAL A 132 -20.13 2.58 29.58
N THR A 133 -20.21 2.65 28.25
CA THR A 133 -21.38 3.20 27.56
C THR A 133 -22.56 2.24 27.54
N TRP A 134 -22.34 0.94 27.33
CA TRP A 134 -23.42 -0.01 27.15
C TRP A 134 -24.29 -0.18 28.41
N PRO A 135 -23.72 -0.42 29.60
CA PRO A 135 -24.54 -0.62 30.81
C PRO A 135 -25.28 0.64 31.26
N VAL A 136 -24.76 1.83 30.94
CA VAL A 136 -25.35 3.10 31.38
C VAL A 136 -26.35 3.63 30.35
N LEU A 137 -25.93 3.75 29.08
CA LEU A 137 -26.71 4.42 28.05
C LEU A 137 -27.77 3.52 27.42
N LEU A 138 -27.56 2.21 27.27
CA LEU A 138 -28.57 1.34 26.66
C LEU A 138 -29.85 1.25 27.50
N PRO A 139 -29.81 1.00 28.83
CA PRO A 139 -31.02 0.98 29.64
C PRO A 139 -31.68 2.36 29.77
N LEU A 140 -30.86 3.42 29.84
CA LEU A 140 -31.34 4.80 29.94
C LEU A 140 -32.11 5.22 28.68
N ASN A 141 -31.59 4.88 27.50
CA ASN A 141 -32.26 5.12 26.21
C ASN A 141 -33.49 4.23 26.06
N ALA A 142 -33.38 2.95 26.43
CA ALA A 142 -34.49 1.99 26.31
C ALA A 142 -35.73 2.43 27.11
N THR A 143 -35.51 3.03 28.28
CA THR A 143 -36.58 3.54 29.15
C THR A 143 -37.01 4.98 28.83
N GLY A 144 -36.54 5.57 27.72
CA GLY A 144 -36.74 6.98 27.35
C GLY A 144 -38.19 7.38 27.02
N GLY A 145 -39.06 6.41 26.70
CA GLY A 145 -40.50 6.60 26.66
C GLY A 145 -41.06 7.39 25.47
N ASN A 146 -40.29 7.57 24.39
CA ASN A 146 -40.74 8.24 23.15
C ASN A 146 -41.35 7.26 22.11
N GLY A 147 -41.66 6.03 22.53
CA GLY A 147 -42.38 5.05 21.72
C GLY A 147 -41.66 4.57 20.45
N LYS A 148 -40.36 4.84 20.30
CA LYS A 148 -39.55 4.39 19.16
C LYS A 148 -39.38 2.87 19.20
N LYS A 149 -39.43 2.22 18.03
CA LYS A 149 -39.39 0.76 17.88
C LYS A 149 -38.03 0.29 17.31
N GLN A 150 -37.72 -1.00 17.49
CA GLN A 150 -36.53 -1.66 16.96
C GLN A 150 -35.21 -1.02 17.46
N LEU A 151 -34.21 -0.79 16.61
CA LEU A 151 -32.90 -0.28 17.02
C LEU A 151 -32.94 1.17 17.53
N GLU A 152 -33.99 1.93 17.16
CA GLU A 152 -34.15 3.32 17.60
C GLU A 152 -34.48 3.45 19.08
N ILE A 153 -34.95 2.38 19.73
CA ILE A 153 -35.18 2.38 21.19
C ILE A 153 -33.88 2.60 21.97
N LEU A 154 -32.72 2.22 21.40
CA LEU A 154 -31.40 2.33 22.00
C LEU A 154 -30.72 3.66 21.70
N SER A 155 -31.33 4.52 20.87
CA SER A 155 -30.80 5.83 20.50
C SER A 155 -31.24 6.93 21.47
N TYR A 156 -30.48 8.02 21.55
CA TYR A 156 -30.84 9.20 22.35
C TYR A 156 -32.17 9.82 21.89
N SER A 157 -32.57 9.58 20.64
CA SER A 157 -33.85 10.02 20.04
C SER A 157 -35.08 9.42 20.76
N ASN A 158 -34.91 8.31 21.50
CA ASN A 158 -36.00 7.72 22.28
C ASN A 158 -36.28 8.46 23.60
N ILE A 159 -35.51 9.49 23.97
CA ILE A 159 -35.73 10.27 25.18
C ILE A 159 -36.76 11.36 24.89
N ASN A 160 -37.87 11.35 25.63
CA ASN A 160 -38.88 12.40 25.51
C ASN A 160 -38.37 13.72 26.12
N ILE A 161 -38.34 14.78 25.32
CA ILE A 161 -37.85 16.13 25.67
C ILE A 161 -38.94 16.97 26.35
N GLU A 162 -40.21 16.68 26.08
CA GLU A 162 -41.38 17.41 26.58
C GLU A 162 -41.56 17.21 28.10
N ASP A 163 -41.23 16.02 28.58
CA ASP A 163 -41.28 15.68 30.01
C ASP A 163 -40.01 16.13 30.75
N SER A 164 -40.17 17.02 31.73
CA SER A 164 -39.09 17.60 32.53
C SER A 164 -38.21 16.55 33.23
N ALA A 165 -38.83 15.47 33.75
CA ALA A 165 -38.10 14.42 34.46
C ALA A 165 -37.25 13.55 33.52
N LYS A 166 -37.73 13.32 32.28
CA LYS A 166 -37.02 12.53 31.27
C LYS A 166 -35.95 13.33 30.56
N ARG A 167 -36.15 14.65 30.38
CA ARG A 167 -35.13 15.57 29.84
C ARG A 167 -33.84 15.56 30.64
N ASN A 168 -33.91 15.43 31.98
CA ASN A 168 -32.73 15.36 32.83
C ASN A 168 -31.82 14.14 32.54
N ARG A 169 -32.32 13.11 31.86
CA ARG A 169 -31.52 11.95 31.44
C ARG A 169 -30.47 12.31 30.38
N LEU A 170 -30.65 13.41 29.64
CA LEU A 170 -29.65 13.92 28.70
C LEU A 170 -28.35 14.37 29.41
N TYR A 171 -28.43 14.81 30.68
CA TYR A 171 -27.23 15.11 31.45
C TYR A 171 -26.37 13.86 31.70
N ALA A 172 -26.98 12.67 31.78
CA ALA A 172 -26.23 11.42 31.90
C ALA A 172 -25.41 11.15 30.62
N HIS A 173 -25.92 11.47 29.43
CA HIS A 173 -25.14 11.39 28.19
C HIS A 173 -23.94 12.33 28.21
N CYS A 174 -24.14 13.57 28.65
CA CYS A 174 -23.06 14.55 28.76
C CYS A 174 -21.98 14.07 29.74
N PHE A 175 -22.37 13.58 30.92
CA PHE A 175 -21.44 13.08 31.92
C PHE A 175 -20.66 11.84 31.44
N VAL A 176 -21.34 10.86 30.84
CA VAL A 176 -20.69 9.68 30.27
C VAL A 176 -19.74 10.09 29.13
N ALA A 177 -20.13 11.05 28.29
CA ALA A 177 -19.28 11.58 27.23
C ALA A 177 -18.02 12.25 27.81
N TRP A 178 -18.12 13.02 28.89
CA TRP A 178 -16.96 13.60 29.56
C TRP A 178 -16.03 12.53 30.15
N VAL A 179 -16.59 11.48 30.76
CA VAL A 179 -15.80 10.35 31.28
C VAL A 179 -15.05 9.65 30.15
N VAL A 180 -15.74 9.30 29.05
CA VAL A 180 -15.14 8.66 27.88
C VAL A 180 -14.09 9.56 27.23
N TYR A 181 -14.39 10.84 27.01
CA TYR A 181 -13.46 11.81 26.43
C TYR A 181 -12.19 11.95 27.26
N THR A 182 -12.33 12.10 28.58
CA THR A 182 -11.19 12.20 29.51
C THR A 182 -10.36 10.92 29.48
N PHE A 183 -11.00 9.75 29.45
CA PHE A 183 -10.31 8.46 29.33
C PHE A 183 -9.55 8.32 28.00
N VAL A 184 -10.17 8.69 26.88
CA VAL A 184 -9.53 8.66 25.56
C VAL A 184 -8.33 9.61 25.52
N MET A 185 -8.48 10.84 26.02
CA MET A 185 -7.39 11.81 26.08
C MET A 185 -6.25 11.31 26.97
N TYR A 186 -6.55 10.73 28.14
CA TYR A 186 -5.57 10.10 29.01
C TYR A 186 -4.82 8.97 28.31
N ALA A 187 -5.53 8.08 27.61
CA ALA A 187 -4.93 6.98 26.86
C ALA A 187 -3.98 7.49 25.76
N ILE A 188 -4.39 8.52 25.01
CA ILE A 188 -3.55 9.16 23.98
C ILE A 188 -2.29 9.76 24.60
N ILE A 189 -2.42 10.54 25.69
CA ILE A 189 -1.27 11.17 26.36
C ILE A 189 -0.31 10.11 26.91
N ARG A 190 -0.83 9.06 27.56
CA ARG A 190 -0.03 7.94 28.08
C ARG A 190 0.78 7.27 26.97
N GLU A 191 0.14 6.96 25.84
CA GLU A 191 0.82 6.33 24.71
C GLU A 191 1.78 7.27 23.99
N PHE A 192 1.50 8.58 23.96
CA PHE A 192 2.42 9.58 23.44
C PHE A 192 3.72 9.61 24.26
N PHE A 193 3.63 9.66 25.59
CA PHE A 193 4.81 9.58 26.45
C PHE A 193 5.58 8.27 26.28
N PHE A 194 4.87 7.15 26.19
CA PHE A 194 5.49 5.86 25.91
C PHE A 194 6.24 5.86 24.56
N TYR A 195 5.62 6.40 23.51
CA TYR A 195 6.23 6.52 22.18
C TYR A 195 7.51 7.35 22.23
N VAL A 196 7.48 8.51 22.88
CA VAL A 196 8.66 9.40 22.99
C VAL A 196 9.82 8.68 23.67
N ASN A 197 9.57 8.04 24.81
CA ASN A 197 10.59 7.32 25.57
C ASN A 197 11.16 6.14 24.78
N LEU A 198 10.29 5.34 24.16
CA LEU A 198 10.71 4.20 23.34
C LEU A 198 11.53 4.67 22.11
N ARG A 199 11.08 5.73 21.44
CA ARG A 199 11.78 6.29 20.29
C ARG A 199 13.16 6.80 20.68
N GLN A 200 13.27 7.53 21.80
CA GLN A 200 14.56 7.99 22.31
C GLN A 200 15.49 6.81 22.63
N ALA A 201 15.01 5.81 23.38
CA ALA A 201 15.79 4.62 23.71
C ALA A 201 16.26 3.84 22.46
N PHE A 202 15.40 3.72 21.45
CA PHE A 202 15.74 3.07 20.19
C PHE A 202 16.80 3.85 19.39
N LEU A 203 16.67 5.17 19.31
CA LEU A 203 17.63 6.02 18.60
C LEU A 203 19.01 6.05 19.28
N LEU A 204 19.06 5.86 20.60
CA LEU A 204 20.31 5.76 21.38
C LEU A 204 20.97 4.37 21.31
N THR A 205 20.28 3.36 20.77
CA THR A 205 20.83 2.01 20.67
C THR A 205 22.07 2.00 19.77
N PRO A 206 23.20 1.36 20.15
CA PRO A 206 24.46 1.43 19.40
C PRO A 206 24.34 0.88 17.97
N GLN A 207 23.44 -0.07 17.72
CA GLN A 207 23.15 -0.58 16.39
C GLN A 207 22.55 0.49 15.47
N TYR A 208 21.70 1.35 16.02
CA TYR A 208 21.09 2.46 15.29
C TYR A 208 22.10 3.62 15.12
N ALA A 209 22.82 3.97 16.18
CA ALA A 209 23.79 5.07 16.16
C ALA A 209 24.97 4.83 15.19
N LYS A 210 25.39 3.58 15.00
CA LYS A 210 26.44 3.19 14.03
C LYS A 210 25.95 3.11 12.59
N ARG A 211 24.64 3.17 12.36
CA ARG A 211 24.07 3.06 11.02
C ARG A 211 24.50 4.25 10.17
N ILE A 212 24.77 4.03 8.88
CA ILE A 212 25.13 5.13 7.96
C ILE A 212 23.99 6.14 7.88
N SER A 213 22.74 5.67 7.72
CA SER A 213 21.58 6.57 7.58
C SER A 213 21.36 7.51 8.78
N SER A 214 21.69 7.11 10.01
CA SER A 214 21.52 7.97 11.19
C SER A 214 22.60 9.06 11.29
N ARG A 215 23.74 8.87 10.62
CA ARG A 215 24.84 9.84 10.54
C ARG A 215 24.87 10.62 9.24
N THR A 216 23.96 10.33 8.31
CA THR A 216 23.86 11.01 7.03
C THR A 216 22.70 11.99 7.02
N VAL A 217 22.97 13.22 6.58
CA VAL A 217 21.95 14.28 6.39
C VAL A 217 21.84 14.60 4.91
N LEU A 218 20.60 14.70 4.43
CA LEU A 218 20.24 15.15 3.09
C LEU A 218 19.87 16.63 3.14
N PHE A 219 20.55 17.43 2.33
CA PHE A 219 20.22 18.84 2.09
C PHE A 219 19.62 18.99 0.69
N THR A 220 18.49 19.69 0.58
CA THR A 220 17.81 19.94 -0.69
C THR A 220 17.70 21.44 -0.97
N SER A 221 17.42 21.83 -2.23
CA SER A 221 17.37 23.24 -2.65
C SER A 221 18.65 24.00 -2.37
N VAL A 222 19.79 23.37 -2.69
CA VAL A 222 21.13 23.93 -2.52
C VAL A 222 21.41 24.94 -3.64
N PRO A 223 21.90 26.16 -3.33
CA PRO A 223 22.32 27.13 -4.34
C PRO A 223 23.44 26.57 -5.23
N LYS A 224 23.43 26.90 -6.53
CA LYS A 224 24.45 26.38 -7.49
C LYS A 224 25.86 26.83 -7.11
N GLU A 225 25.98 27.97 -6.45
CA GLU A 225 27.24 28.54 -5.96
C GLU A 225 27.88 27.70 -4.85
N CYS A 226 27.07 26.95 -4.09
CA CYS A 226 27.53 26.09 -3.00
C CYS A 226 27.54 24.60 -3.38
N LEU A 227 27.41 24.26 -4.66
CA LEU A 227 27.33 22.89 -5.17
C LEU A 227 28.72 22.31 -5.48
N ASP A 228 29.70 22.69 -4.67
CA ASP A 228 31.08 22.23 -4.77
C ASP A 228 31.52 21.58 -3.47
N GLU A 229 32.39 20.59 -3.56
CA GLU A 229 32.79 19.80 -2.39
C GLU A 229 33.51 20.67 -1.36
N ASP A 230 34.39 21.58 -1.81
CA ASP A 230 35.15 22.46 -0.93
C ASP A 230 34.25 23.48 -0.22
N CYS A 231 33.28 24.04 -0.94
CA CYS A 231 32.29 24.93 -0.35
C CYS A 231 31.49 24.21 0.75
N ILE A 232 31.02 22.98 0.48
CA ILE A 232 30.28 22.18 1.46
C ILE A 232 31.18 21.82 2.66
N ARG A 233 32.46 21.47 2.45
CA ARG A 233 33.40 21.20 3.54
C ARG A 233 33.64 22.42 4.43
N SER A 234 33.76 23.60 3.81
CA SER A 234 33.94 24.87 4.53
C SER A 234 32.73 25.21 5.40
N LEU A 235 31.52 24.89 4.95
CA LEU A 235 30.28 25.16 5.68
C LEU A 235 30.18 24.40 7.01
N PHE A 236 30.78 23.20 7.08
CA PHE A 236 30.72 22.33 8.25
C PHE A 236 32.05 22.21 9.00
N ASN A 237 32.98 23.16 8.82
CA ASN A 237 34.27 23.24 9.53
C ASN A 237 35.04 21.91 9.58
N GLY A 238 34.97 21.09 8.53
CA GLY A 238 35.66 19.80 8.45
C GLY A 238 35.03 18.65 9.27
N SER A 239 33.86 18.81 9.89
CA SER A 239 33.15 17.70 10.57
C SER A 239 32.57 16.65 9.60
N ALA A 240 32.51 16.98 8.30
CA ALA A 240 32.01 16.10 7.26
C ALA A 240 33.03 14.98 6.95
N LYS A 241 32.61 13.73 7.16
CA LYS A 241 33.43 12.55 6.83
C LYS A 241 33.40 12.25 5.34
N LYS A 242 32.21 12.23 4.73
CA LYS A 242 32.03 11.97 3.30
C LYS A 242 30.88 12.79 2.74
N ILE A 243 31.06 13.28 1.53
CA ILE A 243 30.09 14.12 0.81
C ILE A 243 29.72 13.37 -0.46
N TRP A 244 28.43 13.38 -0.79
CA TRP A 244 27.93 12.89 -2.07
C TRP A 244 27.05 13.97 -2.68
N ILE A 245 27.52 14.55 -3.78
CA ILE A 245 26.71 15.43 -4.61
C ILE A 245 25.86 14.54 -5.50
N THR A 246 24.55 14.80 -5.57
CA THR A 246 23.69 14.02 -6.45
C THR A 246 23.68 14.62 -7.85
N GLY A 247 23.47 13.78 -8.85
CA GLY A 247 23.49 14.17 -10.25
C GLY A 247 22.31 13.59 -11.02
N ASP A 248 22.06 14.13 -12.20
CA ASP A 248 21.01 13.62 -13.08
C ASP A 248 21.37 12.23 -13.62
N THR A 249 20.73 11.21 -13.07
CA THR A 249 20.86 9.82 -13.51
C THR A 249 19.77 9.42 -14.50
N LYS A 250 18.90 10.32 -14.97
CA LYS A 250 17.70 9.94 -15.74
C LYS A 250 18.02 9.12 -16.99
N GLN A 251 19.06 9.50 -17.74
CA GLN A 251 19.49 8.76 -18.93
C GLN A 251 20.09 7.40 -18.55
N LEU A 252 20.98 7.38 -17.56
CA LEU A 252 21.61 6.16 -17.05
C LEU A 252 20.57 5.15 -16.51
N ASP A 253 19.64 5.61 -15.69
CA ASP A 253 18.55 4.81 -15.13
C ASP A 253 17.67 4.23 -16.24
N ARG A 254 17.41 5.01 -17.30
CA ARG A 254 16.63 4.55 -18.44
C ARG A 254 17.37 3.45 -19.21
N THR A 255 18.63 3.65 -19.56
CA THR A 255 19.42 2.63 -20.29
C THR A 255 19.58 1.35 -19.46
N ILE A 256 19.81 1.46 -18.14
CA ILE A 256 19.86 0.31 -17.23
C ILE A 256 18.51 -0.41 -17.15
N GLN A 257 17.40 0.33 -16.99
CA GLN A 257 16.06 -0.27 -16.97
C GLN A 257 15.73 -0.97 -18.29
N GLU A 258 16.05 -0.35 -19.42
CA GLU A 258 15.86 -0.95 -20.74
C GLU A 258 16.68 -2.24 -20.88
N ARG A 259 17.96 -2.22 -20.50
CA ARG A 259 18.81 -3.42 -20.45
C ARG A 259 18.21 -4.51 -19.57
N ASP A 260 17.85 -4.21 -18.33
CA ASP A 260 17.34 -5.19 -17.37
C ASP A 260 15.99 -5.78 -17.83
N ASN A 261 15.13 -4.96 -18.44
CA ASN A 261 13.89 -5.44 -19.06
C ASN A 261 14.15 -6.42 -20.21
N VAL A 262 15.15 -6.15 -21.05
CA VAL A 262 15.55 -7.06 -22.13
C VAL A 262 16.16 -8.34 -21.57
N VAL A 263 17.01 -8.26 -20.54
CA VAL A 263 17.57 -9.45 -19.85
C VAL A 263 16.45 -10.32 -19.30
N MET A 264 15.50 -9.74 -18.56
CA MET A 264 14.36 -10.49 -18.00
C MET A 264 13.49 -11.13 -19.08
N LYS A 265 13.31 -10.45 -20.21
CA LYS A 265 12.58 -10.97 -21.36
C LYS A 265 13.32 -12.12 -22.04
N LEU A 266 14.64 -11.99 -22.20
CA LEU A 266 15.52 -13.02 -22.74
C LEU A 266 15.52 -14.26 -21.84
N GLU A 267 15.71 -14.08 -20.53
CA GLU A 267 15.71 -15.17 -19.54
C GLU A 267 14.37 -15.90 -19.56
N LYS A 268 13.25 -15.17 -19.59
CA LYS A 268 11.91 -15.76 -19.69
C LYS A 268 11.76 -16.59 -20.97
N ALA A 269 12.21 -16.08 -22.12
CA ALA A 269 12.17 -16.76 -23.40
C ALA A 269 13.04 -18.03 -23.40
N GLU A 270 14.25 -17.96 -22.88
CA GLU A 270 15.15 -19.12 -22.77
C GLU A 270 14.56 -20.18 -21.81
N ILE A 271 14.00 -19.78 -20.67
CA ILE A 271 13.33 -20.70 -19.74
C ILE A 271 12.12 -21.38 -20.40
N GLU A 272 11.29 -20.63 -21.13
CA GLU A 272 10.15 -21.20 -21.86
C GLU A 272 10.61 -22.21 -22.90
N TRP A 273 11.67 -21.90 -23.64
CA TRP A 273 12.26 -22.81 -24.61
C TRP A 273 12.83 -24.07 -23.95
N ILE A 274 13.61 -23.93 -22.88
CA ILE A 274 14.16 -25.05 -22.11
C ILE A 274 13.04 -25.94 -21.57
N ARG A 275 11.96 -25.36 -21.03
CA ARG A 275 10.79 -26.12 -20.55
C ARG A 275 10.11 -26.88 -21.68
N LEU A 276 9.98 -26.28 -22.86
CA LEU A 276 9.42 -26.94 -24.03
C LEU A 276 10.28 -28.14 -24.44
N CYS A 277 11.59 -27.95 -24.58
CA CYS A 277 12.54 -29.01 -24.91
C CYS A 277 12.52 -30.12 -23.86
N ASN A 278 12.49 -29.78 -22.57
CA ASN A 278 12.44 -30.77 -21.49
C ASN A 278 11.12 -31.54 -21.47
N LYS A 279 9.99 -30.89 -21.75
CA LYS A 279 8.68 -31.55 -21.87
C LYS A 279 8.65 -32.53 -23.04
N GLU A 280 9.28 -32.17 -24.16
CA GLU A 280 9.41 -33.06 -25.32
C GLU A 280 10.36 -34.24 -25.01
N ARG A 281 11.48 -33.99 -24.34
CA ARG A 281 12.39 -35.04 -23.86
C ARG A 281 11.68 -36.05 -22.96
N ILE A 282 10.95 -35.58 -21.94
CA ILE A 282 10.18 -36.46 -21.04
C ILE A 282 9.13 -37.26 -21.82
N LYS A 283 8.43 -36.62 -22.78
CA LYS A 283 7.47 -37.33 -23.64
C LYS A 283 8.15 -38.43 -24.46
N TYR A 284 9.33 -38.16 -25.02
CA TYR A 284 10.10 -39.16 -25.75
C TYR A 284 10.53 -40.29 -24.82
N GLU A 285 11.13 -39.99 -23.66
CA GLU A 285 11.53 -41.01 -22.67
C GLU A 285 10.36 -41.87 -22.19
N THR A 286 9.17 -41.30 -21.97
CA THR A 286 7.97 -42.09 -21.63
C THR A 286 7.45 -42.93 -22.79
N LYS A 287 7.61 -42.48 -24.04
CA LYS A 287 7.24 -43.27 -25.22
C LYS A 287 8.23 -44.39 -25.48
N THR A 288 9.53 -44.09 -25.44
CA THR A 288 10.61 -45.06 -25.60
C THR A 288 10.69 -46.04 -24.43
N GLY A 289 10.36 -45.62 -23.20
CA GLY A 289 10.20 -46.52 -22.05
C GLY A 289 9.02 -47.49 -22.19
N ASN A 290 7.92 -47.04 -22.81
CA ASN A 290 6.78 -47.91 -23.14
C ASN A 290 7.00 -48.74 -24.42
N GLU A 291 7.87 -48.28 -25.32
CA GLU A 291 8.27 -49.00 -26.55
C GLU A 291 9.42 -49.99 -26.30
N ALA A 292 10.28 -49.79 -25.29
CA ALA A 292 11.29 -50.77 -24.88
C ALA A 292 10.66 -52.06 -24.32
N GLU A 293 9.43 -52.00 -23.81
CA GLU A 293 8.62 -53.18 -23.46
C GLU A 293 7.92 -53.82 -24.68
N ARG A 294 7.92 -53.16 -25.85
CA ARG A 294 7.27 -53.62 -27.10
C ARG A 294 8.21 -53.85 -28.29
N ALA A 295 9.48 -53.49 -28.19
CA ALA A 295 10.45 -53.49 -29.29
C ALA A 295 11.50 -54.61 -29.20
N THR A 296 11.18 -55.77 -28.63
CA THR A 296 11.74 -57.02 -29.15
C THR A 296 11.00 -57.35 -30.45
N THR A 297 11.39 -56.71 -31.56
CA THR A 297 11.40 -57.21 -32.96
C THR A 297 11.50 -56.02 -33.92
N SER A 298 12.41 -56.15 -34.90
CA SER A 298 12.63 -55.33 -36.12
C SER A 298 13.35 -53.96 -36.02
N THR A 299 14.66 -54.04 -36.23
CA THR A 299 15.47 -53.33 -37.24
C THR A 299 15.47 -51.79 -37.28
N SER A 300 16.52 -51.25 -36.66
CA SER A 300 17.48 -50.24 -37.17
C SER A 300 17.07 -49.34 -38.34
N ASP A 301 16.80 -48.07 -38.00
CA ASP A 301 17.14 -46.90 -38.83
C ASP A 301 18.08 -45.96 -38.02
N PRO A 302 19.33 -45.74 -38.44
CA PRO A 302 20.28 -44.91 -37.69
C PRO A 302 19.99 -43.41 -37.78
N GLU A 303 19.10 -42.96 -38.68
CA GLU A 303 18.67 -41.56 -38.74
C GLU A 303 17.70 -41.16 -37.62
N SER A 304 17.05 -42.14 -36.96
CA SER A 304 16.28 -41.87 -35.74
C SER A 304 17.18 -41.49 -34.55
N GLY A 305 18.48 -41.79 -34.63
CA GLY A 305 19.49 -41.33 -33.67
C GLY A 305 19.77 -39.83 -33.72
N ASN A 306 19.44 -39.14 -34.83
CA ASN A 306 19.51 -37.68 -34.93
C ASN A 306 18.36 -36.96 -34.19
N LEU A 307 17.34 -37.68 -33.71
CA LEU A 307 16.37 -37.13 -32.76
C LEU A 307 16.95 -37.00 -31.34
N VAL A 308 18.06 -37.68 -31.06
CA VAL A 308 18.75 -37.68 -29.75
C VAL A 308 19.90 -36.67 -29.71
N THR A 309 20.35 -36.12 -30.84
CA THR A 309 21.38 -35.07 -30.87
C THR A 309 20.99 -33.87 -31.75
N GLY A 310 20.73 -32.72 -31.12
CA GLY A 310 21.34 -31.47 -31.62
C GLY A 310 20.59 -30.57 -32.61
N ARG A 311 19.30 -30.76 -32.90
CA ARG A 311 18.46 -29.67 -33.45
C ARG A 311 17.22 -29.49 -32.59
N SER A 312 17.41 -28.82 -31.44
CA SER A 312 16.32 -28.15 -30.74
C SER A 312 15.49 -27.41 -31.79
N ARG A 313 14.20 -27.75 -31.98
CA ARG A 313 13.34 -27.15 -33.02
C ARG A 313 13.43 -25.63 -32.94
N GLU A 314 14.26 -25.02 -33.79
CA GLU A 314 14.48 -23.58 -33.80
C GLU A 314 13.18 -22.87 -34.18
N ASP A 315 12.36 -23.52 -35.00
CA ASP A 315 11.05 -23.06 -35.47
C ASP A 315 10.02 -22.86 -34.36
N LYS A 316 10.20 -23.50 -33.19
CA LYS A 316 9.30 -23.37 -32.03
C LYS A 316 9.77 -22.35 -30.99
N ARG A 317 10.80 -21.56 -31.29
CA ARG A 317 11.28 -20.55 -30.36
C ARG A 317 10.20 -19.49 -30.06
N PRO A 318 10.16 -18.98 -28.82
CA PRO A 318 9.22 -17.94 -28.43
C PRO A 318 9.46 -16.68 -29.25
N THR A 319 8.40 -16.21 -29.91
CA THR A 319 8.42 -15.04 -30.79
C THR A 319 7.57 -13.93 -30.19
N HIS A 320 7.95 -12.69 -30.43
CA HIS A 320 7.15 -11.52 -30.05
C HIS A 320 7.14 -10.50 -31.19
N ARG A 321 6.25 -9.51 -31.10
CA ARG A 321 6.22 -8.38 -32.03
C ARG A 321 6.80 -7.14 -31.34
N GLU A 322 7.58 -6.35 -32.07
CA GLU A 322 8.31 -5.21 -31.50
C GLU A 322 7.42 -3.99 -31.18
N GLY A 323 6.28 -3.85 -31.84
CA GLY A 323 5.43 -2.68 -31.66
C GLY A 323 4.64 -2.66 -30.35
N PRO A 324 3.96 -1.53 -30.08
CA PRO A 324 3.27 -1.30 -28.81
C PRO A 324 2.24 -2.40 -28.55
N LEU A 325 2.20 -2.87 -27.29
CA LEU A 325 1.32 -3.94 -26.80
C LEU A 325 1.47 -5.29 -27.54
N GLY A 326 2.52 -5.47 -28.35
CA GLY A 326 2.75 -6.71 -29.11
C GLY A 326 1.76 -6.96 -30.25
N LEU A 327 1.01 -5.93 -30.68
CA LEU A 327 -0.02 -6.06 -31.72
C LEU A 327 0.50 -5.70 -33.12
N ILE A 328 1.39 -4.73 -33.20
CA ILE A 328 1.90 -4.14 -34.44
C ILE A 328 3.39 -4.47 -34.57
N GLY A 329 3.89 -4.62 -35.79
CA GLY A 329 5.33 -4.85 -36.08
C GLY A 329 5.68 -6.28 -36.47
N GLU A 330 6.94 -6.45 -36.88
CA GLU A 330 7.50 -7.72 -37.34
C GLU A 330 7.56 -8.75 -36.21
N LYS A 331 7.30 -10.02 -36.56
CA LYS A 331 7.39 -11.13 -35.62
C LYS A 331 8.82 -11.62 -35.58
N VAL A 332 9.53 -11.31 -34.50
CA VAL A 332 10.94 -11.63 -34.31
C VAL A 332 11.14 -12.74 -33.27
N ASP A 333 12.18 -13.55 -33.44
CA ASP A 333 12.63 -14.49 -32.41
C ASP A 333 13.12 -13.70 -31.20
N THR A 334 12.47 -13.91 -30.05
CA THR A 334 12.75 -13.16 -28.82
C THR A 334 14.17 -13.37 -28.32
N ILE A 335 14.75 -14.55 -28.56
CA ILE A 335 16.07 -14.92 -28.05
C ILE A 335 17.15 -14.22 -28.89
N GLN A 336 17.08 -14.38 -30.22
CA GLN A 336 18.04 -13.75 -31.12
C GLN A 336 17.95 -12.22 -31.05
N TRP A 337 16.72 -11.69 -31.01
CA TRP A 337 16.47 -10.27 -30.79
C TRP A 337 17.06 -9.79 -29.47
N GLY A 338 16.81 -10.50 -28.36
CA GLY A 338 17.29 -10.12 -27.03
C GLY A 338 18.81 -10.11 -26.95
N ARG A 339 19.49 -11.10 -27.56
CA ARG A 339 20.95 -11.16 -27.64
C ARG A 339 21.54 -9.99 -28.43
N LYS A 340 21.01 -9.73 -29.63
CA LYS A 340 21.44 -8.59 -30.46
C LYS A 340 21.21 -7.27 -29.75
N LYS A 341 20.04 -7.09 -29.12
CA LYS A 341 19.71 -5.86 -28.41
C LYS A 341 20.60 -5.66 -27.17
N LEU A 342 21.00 -6.73 -26.49
CA LEU A 342 21.96 -6.65 -25.39
C LEU A 342 23.37 -6.31 -25.86
N GLU A 343 23.78 -6.78 -27.04
CA GLU A 343 25.06 -6.40 -27.65
C GLU A 343 25.16 -4.88 -27.86
N ASP A 344 24.04 -4.22 -28.20
CA ASP A 344 23.97 -2.75 -28.29
C ASP A 344 23.86 -2.08 -26.90
N LEU A 345 23.01 -2.59 -26.01
CA LEU A 345 22.68 -1.94 -24.73
C LEU A 345 23.78 -2.07 -23.67
N ILE A 346 24.57 -3.15 -23.68
CA ILE A 346 25.67 -3.35 -22.72
C ILE A 346 26.74 -2.25 -22.85
N PRO A 347 27.31 -1.98 -24.05
CA PRO A 347 28.29 -0.91 -24.20
C PRO A 347 27.68 0.48 -23.97
N GLU A 348 26.41 0.70 -24.36
CA GLU A 348 25.70 1.94 -24.06
C GLU A 348 25.61 2.17 -22.53
N ALA A 349 25.22 1.14 -21.77
CA ALA A 349 25.15 1.20 -20.32
C ALA A 349 26.53 1.43 -19.69
N GLN A 350 27.58 0.79 -20.21
CA GLN A 350 28.95 1.00 -19.76
C GLN A 350 29.43 2.43 -20.02
N ASN A 351 29.16 2.98 -21.21
CA ASN A 351 29.47 4.37 -21.55
C ASN A 351 28.73 5.34 -20.63
N ALA A 352 27.44 5.12 -20.39
CA ALA A 352 26.66 5.94 -19.46
C ALA A 352 27.19 5.86 -18.02
N GLN A 353 27.65 4.69 -17.57
CA GLN A 353 28.30 4.51 -16.27
C GLN A 353 29.66 5.22 -16.20
N ASN A 354 30.44 5.18 -17.28
CA ASN A 354 31.72 5.86 -17.36
C ASN A 354 31.53 7.38 -17.32
N ASN A 355 30.55 7.92 -18.06
CA ASN A 355 30.21 9.35 -18.02
C ASN A 355 29.83 9.80 -16.60
N TRP A 356 29.12 8.95 -15.86
CA TRP A 356 28.83 9.18 -14.45
C TRP A 356 30.10 9.18 -13.57
N LEU A 357 31.02 8.25 -13.80
CA LEU A 357 32.28 8.19 -13.05
C LEU A 357 33.22 9.37 -13.36
N THR A 358 33.13 9.95 -14.56
CA THR A 358 33.91 11.12 -14.98
C THR A 358 33.26 12.45 -14.60
N ASP A 359 32.20 12.45 -13.80
CA ASP A 359 31.42 13.63 -13.41
C ASP A 359 30.85 14.45 -14.59
N ASP A 360 30.61 13.80 -15.73
CA ASP A 360 29.98 14.41 -16.92
C ASP A 360 28.45 14.34 -16.84
N TYR A 361 27.87 15.01 -15.85
CA TYR A 361 26.42 15.09 -15.65
C TYR A 361 25.99 16.41 -14.98
N GLU A 362 24.73 16.78 -15.16
CA GLU A 362 24.17 17.93 -14.46
C GLU A 362 23.97 17.59 -12.98
N LYS A 363 24.69 18.30 -12.10
CA LYS A 363 24.56 18.16 -10.65
C LYS A 363 23.19 18.67 -10.19
N HIS A 364 22.51 17.87 -9.39
CA HIS A 364 21.25 18.25 -8.76
C HIS A 364 21.46 19.24 -7.63
N THR A 365 20.42 20.00 -7.29
CA THR A 365 20.42 20.96 -6.17
C THR A 365 20.28 20.27 -4.80
N ALA A 366 20.93 19.12 -4.62
CA ALA A 366 20.91 18.33 -3.38
C ALA A 366 22.23 17.59 -3.16
N PHE A 367 22.59 17.38 -1.90
CA PHE A 367 23.73 16.56 -1.51
C PHE A 367 23.46 15.79 -0.21
N PHE A 368 24.18 14.70 -0.03
CA PHE A 368 24.25 13.95 1.21
C PHE A 368 25.59 14.20 1.88
N ILE A 369 25.56 14.29 3.21
CA ILE A 369 26.77 14.43 4.02
C ILE A 369 26.74 13.38 5.13
N GLU A 370 27.78 12.54 5.24
CA GLU A 370 27.99 11.63 6.36
C GLU A 370 28.89 12.30 7.38
N PHE A 371 28.48 12.25 8.64
CA PHE A 371 29.27 12.66 9.79
C PHE A 371 29.89 11.46 10.51
N SER A 372 30.93 11.71 11.31
CA SER A 372 31.56 10.69 12.15
C SER A 372 30.61 10.18 13.24
N THR A 373 29.87 11.10 13.88
CA THR A 373 28.92 10.82 14.96
C THR A 373 27.48 11.17 14.58
N GLN A 374 26.52 10.52 15.24
CA GLN A 374 25.09 10.86 15.10
C GLN A 374 24.78 12.24 15.70
N TYR A 375 25.53 12.65 16.73
CA TYR A 375 25.38 13.96 17.35
C TYR A 375 25.67 15.08 16.34
N ASP A 376 26.79 15.01 15.63
CA ASP A 376 27.17 16.02 14.62
C ASP A 376 26.15 16.09 13.48
N ALA A 377 25.63 14.93 13.05
CA ALA A 377 24.56 14.87 12.07
C ALA A 377 23.28 15.56 12.55
N GLN A 378 22.91 15.37 13.82
CA GLN A 378 21.74 16.01 14.40
C GLN A 378 21.94 17.53 14.54
N VAL A 379 23.14 17.98 14.90
CA VAL A 379 23.50 19.40 14.98
C VAL A 379 23.40 20.04 13.59
N ALA A 380 23.98 19.43 12.56
CA ALA A 380 23.89 19.91 11.18
C ALA A 380 22.46 19.94 10.63
N PHE A 381 21.64 18.96 11.03
CA PHE A 381 20.21 18.92 10.69
C PHE A 381 19.40 20.07 11.33
N GLN A 382 19.80 20.56 12.50
CA GLN A 382 19.10 21.64 13.21
C GLN A 382 19.66 23.03 12.87
N ALA A 383 20.98 23.16 12.68
CA ALA A 383 21.68 24.44 12.48
C ALA A 383 21.24 25.15 11.19
N ALA A 384 21.02 26.47 11.21
CA ALA A 384 20.75 27.20 9.98
C ALA A 384 22.00 27.23 9.08
N THR A 385 21.93 26.63 7.89
CA THR A 385 23.09 26.51 6.99
C THR A 385 23.22 27.66 6.00
N HIS A 386 22.18 28.47 5.80
CA HIS A 386 22.22 29.57 4.83
C HIS A 386 21.48 30.80 5.33
N HIS A 387 21.98 32.00 4.98
CA HIS A 387 21.42 33.29 5.41
C HIS A 387 20.07 33.60 4.72
N ARG A 388 19.88 33.13 3.48
CA ARG A 388 18.59 33.25 2.78
C ARG A 388 17.62 32.18 3.25
N ALA A 389 16.41 32.60 3.61
CA ALA A 389 15.33 31.69 3.95
C ALA A 389 15.04 30.71 2.79
N LEU A 390 14.64 29.48 3.13
CA LEU A 390 14.24 28.40 2.22
C LEU A 390 15.33 27.82 1.31
N GLN A 391 16.55 28.34 1.34
CA GLN A 391 17.71 27.69 0.72
C GLN A 391 18.29 26.63 1.66
N MET A 392 18.81 25.53 1.08
CA MET A 392 19.26 24.35 1.83
C MET A 392 18.16 23.75 2.75
N SER A 393 16.89 23.90 2.34
CA SER A 393 15.71 23.45 3.07
C SER A 393 14.67 22.90 2.08
N PRO A 394 13.96 21.80 2.40
CA PRO A 394 14.02 21.01 3.63
C PRO A 394 15.29 20.15 3.75
N ARG A 395 15.56 19.72 4.99
CA ARG A 395 16.64 18.80 5.34
C ARG A 395 16.04 17.52 5.86
N PHE A 396 16.74 16.41 5.71
CA PHE A 396 16.28 15.13 6.20
C PHE A 396 17.43 14.33 6.82
N ILE A 397 17.13 13.57 7.86
CA ILE A 397 18.07 12.68 8.55
C ILE A 397 17.45 11.29 8.66
N SER A 398 18.28 10.26 8.85
CA SER A 398 17.81 8.89 9.12
C SER A 398 17.05 8.21 7.96
N ILE A 399 17.18 8.72 6.74
CA ILE A 399 16.60 8.12 5.53
C ILE A 399 17.48 6.95 5.06
N LYS A 400 16.88 5.80 4.77
CA LYS A 400 17.61 4.68 4.15
C LYS A 400 17.81 4.93 2.66
N PRO A 401 18.91 4.44 2.04
CA PRO A 401 19.12 4.61 0.60
C PRO A 401 17.95 4.16 -0.28
N ASN A 402 17.27 3.06 0.09
CA ASN A 402 16.12 2.54 -0.66
C ASN A 402 14.84 3.36 -0.50
N GLU A 403 14.78 4.28 0.48
CA GLU A 403 13.64 5.17 0.72
C GLU A 403 13.83 6.53 0.01
N VAL A 404 15.02 6.77 -0.58
CA VAL A 404 15.32 8.00 -1.34
C VAL A 404 14.67 7.93 -2.71
N ILE A 405 13.83 8.90 -3.03
CA ILE A 405 13.28 9.09 -4.37
C ILE A 405 14.20 10.03 -5.15
N TRP A 406 15.21 9.45 -5.81
CA TRP A 406 16.26 10.18 -6.53
C TRP A 406 15.70 11.21 -7.53
N LYS A 407 14.64 10.86 -8.25
CA LYS A 407 13.94 11.73 -9.22
C LYS A 407 13.40 13.04 -8.63
N SER A 408 13.24 13.11 -7.31
CA SER A 408 12.70 14.30 -6.63
C SER A 408 13.77 15.23 -6.08
N LEU A 409 15.05 14.87 -6.19
CA LEU A 409 16.15 15.64 -5.60
C LEU A 409 16.54 16.89 -6.41
N ASN A 410 16.09 17.00 -7.67
CA ASN A 410 16.44 18.12 -8.56
C ASN A 410 15.54 19.37 -8.42
N TYR A 411 14.52 19.34 -7.57
CA TYR A 411 13.58 20.45 -7.50
C TYR A 411 14.12 21.59 -6.63
N SER A 412 14.02 22.80 -7.16
CA SER A 412 14.24 24.02 -6.37
C SER A 412 13.06 24.29 -5.43
N TRP A 413 13.31 25.06 -4.37
CA TRP A 413 12.32 25.32 -3.33
C TRP A 413 11.01 25.94 -3.85
N TRP A 414 11.08 26.85 -4.83
CA TRP A 414 9.90 27.46 -5.46
C TRP A 414 9.09 26.44 -6.26
N GLN A 415 9.76 25.55 -7.01
CA GLN A 415 9.09 24.49 -7.75
C GLN A 415 8.38 23.52 -6.80
N VAL A 416 9.00 23.20 -5.66
CA VAL A 416 8.37 22.40 -4.60
C VAL A 416 7.14 23.11 -4.03
N ALA A 417 7.22 24.42 -3.77
CA ALA A 417 6.10 25.20 -3.26
C ALA A 417 4.92 25.23 -4.27
N ILE A 418 5.19 25.53 -5.54
CA ILE A 418 4.16 25.55 -6.59
C ILE A 418 3.49 24.18 -6.73
N ARG A 419 4.28 23.10 -6.82
CA ARG A 419 3.75 21.73 -6.93
C ARG A 419 2.89 21.37 -5.71
N ARG A 420 3.28 21.80 -4.51
CA ARG A 420 2.49 21.59 -3.29
C ARG A 420 1.12 22.26 -3.39
N TYR A 421 1.06 23.52 -3.81
CA TYR A 421 -0.21 24.23 -3.99
C TYR A 421 -1.06 23.63 -5.10
N VAL A 422 -0.47 23.25 -6.24
CA VAL A 422 -1.18 22.55 -7.32
C VAL A 422 -1.83 21.26 -6.80
N ILE A 423 -1.10 20.46 -6.02
CA ILE A 423 -1.62 19.22 -5.44
C ILE A 423 -2.72 19.51 -4.41
N TYR A 424 -2.57 20.51 -3.54
CA TYR A 424 -3.62 20.87 -2.58
C TYR A 424 -4.91 21.32 -3.28
N THR A 425 -4.81 22.13 -4.32
CA THR A 425 -5.97 22.52 -5.14
C THR A 425 -6.59 21.33 -5.84
N ALA A 426 -5.79 20.41 -6.38
CA ALA A 426 -6.28 19.19 -7.02
C ALA A 426 -6.99 18.27 -6.01
N ILE A 427 -6.46 18.10 -4.80
CA ILE A 427 -7.10 17.32 -3.72
C ILE A 427 -8.41 17.99 -3.29
N ALA A 428 -8.42 19.31 -3.10
CA ALA A 428 -9.64 20.03 -2.74
C ALA A 428 -10.72 19.88 -3.82
N GLY A 429 -10.36 20.03 -5.11
CA GLY A 429 -11.26 19.77 -6.23
C GLY A 429 -11.76 18.33 -6.28
N LEU A 430 -10.88 17.36 -6.00
CA LEU A 430 -11.24 15.95 -5.91
C LEU A 430 -12.25 15.69 -4.78
N VAL A 431 -12.08 16.29 -3.60
CA VAL A 431 -13.02 16.17 -2.48
C VAL A 431 -14.39 16.73 -2.83
N VAL A 432 -14.45 17.91 -3.44
CA VAL A 432 -15.72 18.53 -3.90
C VAL A 432 -16.38 17.66 -4.97
N PHE A 433 -15.59 17.15 -5.93
CA PHE A 433 -16.11 16.27 -6.98
C PHE A 433 -16.66 14.97 -6.40
N TRP A 434 -15.97 14.34 -5.43
CA TRP A 434 -16.42 13.12 -4.77
C TRP A 434 -17.63 13.30 -3.86
N ALA A 435 -17.93 14.54 -3.42
CA ALA A 435 -19.16 14.81 -2.68
C ALA A 435 -20.41 14.47 -3.52
N LEU A 436 -20.38 14.69 -4.84
CA LEU A 436 -21.52 14.44 -5.73
C LEU A 436 -21.86 12.94 -5.88
N PRO A 437 -20.91 12.03 -6.17
CA PRO A 437 -21.20 10.59 -6.13
C PRO A 437 -21.69 10.11 -4.77
N VAL A 438 -21.13 10.64 -3.67
CA VAL A 438 -21.53 10.27 -2.31
C VAL A 438 -22.97 10.71 -2.02
N THR A 439 -23.37 11.92 -2.42
CA THR A 439 -24.75 12.38 -2.25
C THR A 439 -25.71 11.57 -3.11
N ILE A 440 -25.37 11.27 -4.37
CA ILE A 440 -26.19 10.40 -5.24
C ILE A 440 -26.35 9.01 -4.62
N VAL A 441 -25.28 8.37 -4.16
CA VAL A 441 -25.34 7.06 -3.49
C VAL A 441 -26.16 7.15 -2.20
N GLY A 442 -26.05 8.26 -1.45
CA GLY A 442 -26.85 8.53 -0.26
C GLY A 442 -28.35 8.66 -0.55
N ILE A 443 -28.72 9.35 -1.64
CA ILE A 443 -30.11 9.46 -2.11
C ILE A 443 -30.61 8.09 -2.58
N ILE A 444 -29.80 7.33 -3.31
CA ILE A 444 -30.16 5.97 -3.76
C ILE A 444 -30.28 5.01 -2.57
N ALA A 445 -29.49 5.16 -1.51
CA ALA A 445 -29.57 4.28 -0.35
C ALA A 445 -30.87 4.42 0.45
N GLN A 446 -31.61 5.52 0.27
CA GLN A 446 -32.91 5.71 0.89
C GLN A 446 -34.00 4.98 0.08
N VAL A 447 -34.62 3.97 0.69
CA VAL A 447 -35.64 3.15 0.00
C VAL A 447 -36.84 3.99 -0.46
N ASN A 448 -37.19 5.05 0.27
CA ASN A 448 -38.32 5.92 -0.05
C ASN A 448 -38.12 6.75 -1.33
N THR A 449 -36.90 7.17 -1.63
CA THR A 449 -36.55 7.88 -2.87
C THR A 449 -36.47 6.92 -4.06
N ILE A 450 -35.94 5.68 -3.89
CA ILE A 450 -35.97 4.66 -4.96
C ILE A 450 -37.41 4.35 -5.40
N LYS A 451 -38.35 4.25 -4.45
CA LYS A 451 -39.76 3.99 -4.73
C LYS A 451 -40.43 5.06 -5.60
N SER A 452 -39.87 6.27 -5.64
CA SER A 452 -40.37 7.42 -6.39
C SER A 452 -39.72 7.60 -7.78
N LEU A 453 -38.66 6.84 -8.08
CA LEU A 453 -37.95 6.93 -9.35
C LEU A 453 -38.74 6.25 -10.50
N PRO A 454 -38.93 6.92 -11.64
CA PRO A 454 -39.64 6.35 -12.79
C PRO A 454 -38.87 5.13 -13.32
N GLY A 455 -39.54 3.96 -13.38
CA GLY A 455 -38.98 2.68 -13.83
C GLY A 455 -38.59 1.69 -12.71
N LEU A 456 -38.48 2.14 -11.46
CA LEU A 456 -38.21 1.30 -10.27
C LEU A 456 -39.43 1.14 -9.36
N THR A 457 -40.61 1.60 -9.81
CA THR A 457 -41.89 1.48 -9.10
C THR A 457 -42.29 0.02 -8.82
N TRP A 458 -41.75 -0.96 -9.55
CA TRP A 458 -41.93 -2.39 -9.28
C TRP A 458 -41.38 -2.83 -7.92
N ILE A 459 -40.43 -2.09 -7.34
CA ILE A 459 -39.90 -2.35 -5.99
C ILE A 459 -40.99 -2.20 -4.93
N GLN A 460 -42.05 -1.44 -5.20
CA GLN A 460 -43.23 -1.35 -4.33
C GLN A 460 -44.01 -2.69 -4.25
N ASN A 461 -43.82 -3.58 -5.22
CA ASN A 461 -44.54 -4.86 -5.33
C ASN A 461 -43.76 -6.05 -4.76
N ILE A 462 -42.56 -5.84 -4.22
CA ILE A 462 -41.79 -6.90 -3.56
C ILE A 462 -42.38 -7.09 -2.15
N PRO A 463 -42.87 -8.30 -1.78
CA PRO A 463 -43.38 -8.54 -0.44
C PRO A 463 -42.29 -8.34 0.60
N GLN A 464 -42.65 -7.68 1.71
CA GLN A 464 -41.75 -7.34 2.82
C GLN A 464 -41.13 -8.56 3.51
#